data_AF-A0A968V0Q6-F1
#
_entry.id   AF-A0A968V0Q6-F1
#
_cell.length_a   1.000
_cell.length_b   1.000
_cell.length_c   1.000
_cell.angle_alpha   90.00
_cell.angle_beta   90.00
_cell.angle_gamma   90.00
#
_symmetry.space_group_name_H-M   'P 1'
#
loop_
_entity.id
_entity.type
_entity.pdbx_description
1 polymer ?
#
loop_
_entity_poly.entity_id
_entity_poly.type
_entity_poly.pdbx_seq_one_letter_code
_entity_poly.pdbx_strand_id
1 'polypeptide(L)'
;MVVEGKADTLGNGLHNQLITYHIGKDPAYSEKTFTLPISIEDGETTKLYFEIDVKKLLVKEGTYLDVRTTPIDHSTDPKVYDFIRTNMPNALSVKQ
;
A
#
# COMPACT_ATOMS: atom_id res chain seq x y z
N MET A 1 5.05 -4.39 -4.27
CA MET A 1 4.92 -3.48 -3.11
C MET A 1 5.24 -4.25 -1.83
N VAL A 2 5.90 -3.59 -0.88
CA VAL A 2 6.10 -4.11 0.48
C VAL A 2 5.39 -3.20 1.48
N VAL A 3 4.62 -3.76 2.40
CA VAL A 3 4.08 -3.08 3.60
C VAL A 3 4.63 -3.79 4.82
N GLU A 4 5.34 -3.06 5.68
CA GLU A 4 5.94 -3.61 6.89
C GLU A 4 5.61 -2.73 8.09
N GLY A 5 5.35 -3.35 9.23
CA GLY A 5 5.03 -2.65 10.46
C GLY A 5 5.00 -3.55 11.69
N LYS A 6 4.76 -2.93 12.84
CA LYS A 6 4.49 -3.63 14.09
C LYS A 6 3.24 -3.06 14.73
N ALA A 7 2.37 -3.91 15.26
CA ALA A 7 1.18 -3.52 15.97
C ALA A 7 1.28 -3.91 17.45
N ASP A 8 0.81 -3.02 18.32
CA ASP A 8 0.45 -3.35 19.70
C ASP A 8 -1.00 -3.85 19.69
N THR A 9 -1.16 -5.16 19.72
CA THR A 9 -2.47 -5.81 19.68
C THR A 9 -3.14 -5.91 21.05
N LEU A 10 -2.41 -5.56 22.13
CA LEU A 10 -2.84 -5.70 23.52
C LEU A 10 -3.06 -4.36 24.21
N GLY A 11 -2.69 -3.25 23.56
CA GLY A 11 -2.81 -1.89 24.11
C GLY A 11 -1.88 -1.63 25.29
N ASN A 12 -0.77 -2.36 25.40
CA ASN A 12 0.16 -2.27 26.53
C ASN A 12 1.46 -1.52 26.21
N GLY A 13 1.54 -0.90 25.03
CA GLY A 13 2.71 -0.20 24.52
C GLY A 13 3.78 -1.12 23.91
N LEU A 14 3.59 -2.45 23.93
CA LEU A 14 4.51 -3.40 23.35
C LEU A 14 4.02 -3.83 21.97
N HIS A 15 4.83 -3.54 20.96
CA HIS A 15 4.55 -3.90 19.57
C HIS A 15 4.84 -5.40 19.34
N ASN A 16 3.87 -6.24 19.68
CA ASN A 16 4.00 -7.69 19.79
C ASN A 16 3.65 -8.46 18.51
N GLN A 17 3.04 -7.81 17.51
CA GLN A 17 2.68 -8.43 16.24
C GLN A 17 3.43 -7.78 15.08
N LEU A 18 4.18 -8.58 14.33
CA LEU A 18 4.74 -8.16 13.04
C LEU A 18 3.63 -8.15 11.98
N ILE A 19 3.66 -7.14 11.11
CA ILE A 19 2.81 -7.02 9.94
C ILE A 19 3.71 -6.96 8.71
N THR A 20 3.55 -7.88 7.77
CA THR A 20 4.39 -7.96 6.57
C THR A 20 3.58 -8.43 5.37
N TYR A 21 3.39 -7.56 4.38
CA TYR A 21 2.76 -7.91 3.10
C TYR A 21 3.71 -7.64 1.96
N HIS A 22 4.17 -8.69 1.29
CA HIS A 22 4.97 -8.58 0.08
C HIS A 22 4.12 -9.00 -1.10
N ILE A 23 3.80 -8.04 -1.96
CA ILE A 23 2.87 -8.23 -3.06
C ILE A 23 3.56 -7.98 -4.38
N GLY A 24 3.75 -9.07 -5.12
CA GLY A 24 4.34 -9.11 -6.44
C GLY A 24 4.09 -10.46 -7.10
N LYS A 25 3.14 -10.51 -8.03
CA LYS A 25 2.96 -11.58 -9.01
C LYS A 25 2.64 -10.95 -10.37
N ASP A 26 2.84 -11.66 -11.46
CA ASP A 26 2.59 -11.13 -12.82
C ASP A 26 1.18 -10.51 -12.99
N PRO A 27 0.08 -11.09 -12.45
CA PRO A 27 -1.24 -10.46 -12.51
C PRO A 27 -1.38 -9.18 -11.68
N ALA A 28 -0.37 -8.82 -10.89
CA ALA A 28 -0.32 -7.61 -10.06
C ALA A 28 0.05 -6.34 -10.82
N TYR A 29 0.42 -6.46 -12.09
CA TYR A 29 0.62 -5.31 -12.95
C TYR A 29 -0.70 -4.57 -13.20
N SER A 30 -0.71 -3.27 -12.92
CA SER A 30 -1.82 -2.37 -13.25
C SER A 30 -1.30 -0.99 -13.55
N GLU A 31 -1.99 -0.29 -14.44
CA GLU A 31 -1.62 1.07 -14.85
C GLU A 31 -2.50 2.10 -14.13
N LYS A 32 -1.87 3.19 -13.68
CA LYS A 32 -2.55 4.39 -13.22
C LYS A 32 -1.87 5.61 -13.81
N THR A 33 -2.61 6.37 -14.61
CA THR A 33 -2.12 7.58 -15.26
C THR A 33 -2.34 8.81 -14.38
N PHE A 34 -1.30 9.62 -14.21
CA PHE A 34 -1.37 10.94 -13.56
C PHE A 34 -1.12 12.03 -14.59
N THR A 35 -2.09 12.94 -14.76
CA THR A 35 -1.91 14.14 -15.58
C THR A 35 -1.62 15.31 -14.65
N LEU A 36 -0.39 15.81 -14.68
CA LEU A 36 0.09 16.85 -13.77
C LEU A 36 0.78 17.96 -14.58
N PRO A 37 0.58 19.24 -14.22
CA PRO A 37 1.41 20.30 -14.75
C PRO A 37 2.80 20.20 -14.10
N ILE A 38 3.80 19.73 -14.87
CA ILE A 38 5.20 19.69 -14.42
C ILE A 38 6.01 20.76 -15.16
N SER A 39 6.80 21.53 -14.44
CA SER A 39 7.86 22.40 -15.01
C SER A 39 9.19 21.71 -14.81
N ILE A 40 10.01 21.69 -15.86
CA ILE A 40 11.38 21.16 -15.84
C ILE A 40 12.28 22.27 -16.35
N GLU A 41 13.21 22.70 -15.52
CA GLU A 41 14.11 23.83 -15.80
C GLU A 41 15.56 23.34 -15.83
N ASP A 42 16.39 23.96 -16.65
CA ASP A 42 17.80 23.58 -16.80
C ASP A 42 18.57 23.83 -15.50
N GLY A 43 19.36 22.84 -15.08
CA GLY A 43 20.09 22.88 -13.81
C GLY A 43 19.24 22.61 -12.56
N GLU A 44 17.93 22.41 -12.67
CA GLU A 44 17.05 22.16 -11.52
C GLU A 44 16.55 20.70 -11.42
N THR A 45 16.22 20.26 -10.22
CA THR A 45 15.62 18.94 -9.96
C THR A 45 14.13 19.07 -9.65
N THR A 46 13.28 18.65 -10.58
CA THR A 46 11.85 18.49 -10.32
C THR A 46 11.58 17.22 -9.52
N LYS A 47 10.90 17.31 -8.38
CA LYS A 47 10.53 16.17 -7.53
C LYS A 47 9.04 15.87 -7.66
N LEU A 48 8.70 14.58 -7.80
CA LEU A 48 7.33 14.09 -7.71
C LEU A 48 7.17 13.29 -6.43
N TYR A 49 6.18 13.68 -5.61
CA TYR A 49 5.88 12.98 -4.36
C TYR A 49 4.69 12.07 -4.56
N PHE A 50 4.90 10.77 -4.43
CA PHE A 50 3.82 9.80 -4.40
C PHE A 50 3.43 9.52 -2.96
N GLU A 51 2.13 9.44 -2.70
CA GLU A 51 1.58 9.07 -1.39
C GLU A 51 0.73 7.81 -1.54
N ILE A 52 0.83 6.90 -0.58
CA ILE A 52 -0.01 5.71 -0.48
C ILE A 52 -0.83 5.81 0.79
N ASP A 53 -2.14 5.93 0.64
CA ASP A 53 -3.08 5.87 1.76
C ASP A 53 -3.28 4.40 2.18
N VAL A 54 -2.58 4.01 3.25
CA VAL A 54 -2.63 2.63 3.79
C VAL A 54 -4.04 2.24 4.23
N LYS A 55 -4.88 3.18 4.65
CA LYS A 55 -6.28 2.88 5.00
C LYS A 55 -7.07 2.51 3.76
N LYS A 56 -6.95 3.25 2.65
CA LYS A 56 -7.57 2.88 1.37
C LYS A 56 -7.01 1.58 0.81
N LEU A 57 -5.75 1.27 1.12
CA LEU A 57 -5.11 0.03 0.69
C LEU A 57 -5.69 -1.19 1.42
N LEU A 58 -5.93 -1.07 2.73
CA LEU A 58 -6.37 -2.17 3.59
C LEU A 58 -7.89 -2.21 3.82
N VAL A 59 -8.65 -1.23 3.34
CA VAL A 59 -10.11 -1.14 3.50
C VAL A 59 -10.79 -0.83 2.16
N LYS A 60 -11.84 -1.61 1.83
CA LYS A 60 -12.68 -1.44 0.65
C LYS A 60 -14.15 -1.66 1.00
N GLU A 61 -14.99 -0.63 0.83
CA GLU A 61 -16.46 -0.74 0.93
C GLU A 61 -16.97 -1.50 2.17
N GLY A 62 -16.41 -1.20 3.34
CA GLY A 62 -16.78 -1.84 4.61
C GLY A 62 -16.11 -3.20 4.88
N THR A 63 -15.41 -3.76 3.90
CA THR A 63 -14.51 -4.91 4.06
C THR A 63 -13.09 -4.43 4.34
N TYR A 64 -12.33 -5.16 5.15
CA TYR A 64 -10.93 -4.84 5.43
C TYR A 64 -10.07 -6.10 5.47
N LEU A 65 -8.79 -5.95 5.15
CA LEU A 65 -7.80 -6.98 5.42
C LEU A 65 -7.47 -6.97 6.92
N ASP A 66 -7.92 -7.98 7.65
CA ASP A 66 -7.67 -8.08 9.07
C ASP A 66 -6.24 -8.57 9.34
N VAL A 67 -5.36 -7.61 9.63
CA VAL A 67 -3.96 -7.88 9.95
C VAL A 67 -3.77 -8.67 11.24
N ARG A 68 -4.80 -8.84 12.07
CA ARG A 68 -4.73 -9.66 13.29
C ARG A 68 -4.87 -11.15 12.96
N THR A 69 -5.58 -11.49 11.89
CA THR A 69 -5.80 -12.88 11.47
C THR A 69 -4.81 -13.31 10.39
N THR A 70 -4.40 -12.37 9.54
CA THR A 70 -3.45 -12.64 8.44
C THR A 70 -2.30 -11.63 8.50
N PRO A 71 -1.46 -11.64 9.55
CA PRO A 71 -0.46 -10.59 9.78
C PRO A 71 0.67 -10.58 8.74
N ILE A 72 0.96 -11.73 8.14
CA ILE A 72 2.07 -11.90 7.20
C ILE A 72 1.57 -12.64 5.97
N ASP A 73 1.79 -12.07 4.78
CA ASP A 73 1.60 -12.76 3.51
C ASP A 73 2.67 -12.32 2.49
N HIS A 74 3.36 -13.30 1.92
CA HIS A 74 4.38 -13.09 0.90
C HIS A 74 3.85 -13.50 -0.49
N SER A 75 2.68 -12.97 -0.88
CA SER A 75 1.95 -13.34 -2.10
C SER A 75 1.52 -14.80 -2.14
N THR A 76 1.28 -15.40 -0.96
CA THR A 76 0.91 -16.81 -0.82
C THR A 76 -0.59 -17.03 -0.90
N ASP A 77 -1.39 -16.16 -0.26
CA ASP A 77 -2.85 -16.17 -0.35
C ASP A 77 -3.32 -15.27 -1.51
N PRO A 78 -4.00 -15.84 -2.53
CA PRO A 78 -4.58 -15.06 -3.60
C PRO A 78 -5.51 -13.95 -3.18
N LYS A 79 -6.28 -14.16 -2.11
CA LYS A 79 -7.22 -13.16 -1.61
C LYS A 79 -6.51 -11.94 -1.07
N VAL A 80 -5.38 -12.13 -0.39
CA VAL A 80 -4.59 -11.03 0.19
C VAL A 80 -3.95 -10.20 -0.91
N TYR A 81 -3.25 -10.85 -1.85
CA TYR A 81 -2.60 -10.10 -2.93
C TYR A 81 -3.62 -9.42 -3.84
N ASP A 82 -4.75 -10.07 -4.17
CA ASP A 82 -5.80 -9.47 -5.01
C ASP A 82 -6.51 -8.31 -4.32
N PHE A 83 -6.77 -8.41 -3.01
CA PHE A 83 -7.39 -7.33 -2.26
C PHE A 83 -6.53 -6.06 -2.30
N ILE A 84 -5.24 -6.18 -1.96
CA ILE A 84 -4.32 -5.04 -1.96
C ILE A 84 -4.08 -4.53 -3.38
N ARG A 85 -3.89 -5.43 -4.36
CA ARG A 85 -3.72 -5.06 -5.78
C ARG A 85 -4.88 -4.23 -6.30
N THR A 86 -6.12 -4.65 -6.04
CA THR A 86 -7.30 -3.95 -6.54
C THR A 86 -7.56 -2.62 -5.84
N ASN A 87 -7.05 -2.44 -4.62
CA ASN A 87 -7.17 -1.19 -3.87
C ASN A 87 -6.05 -0.19 -4.18
N MET A 88 -4.87 -0.67 -4.61
CA MET A 88 -3.69 0.16 -4.88
C MET A 88 -3.97 1.38 -5.76
N PRO A 89 -4.68 1.29 -6.91
CA PRO A 89 -4.95 2.47 -7.73
C PRO A 89 -5.73 3.55 -6.99
N ASN A 90 -6.58 3.20 -6.03
CA ASN A 90 -7.34 4.19 -5.24
C ASN A 90 -6.55 4.74 -4.05
N ALA A 91 -5.60 3.97 -3.55
CA ALA A 91 -4.73 4.35 -2.44
C ALA A 91 -3.56 5.25 -2.88
N LEU A 92 -3.06 5.09 -4.10
CA LEU A 92 -1.93 5.86 -4.63
C LEU A 92 -2.38 7.25 -5.11
N SER A 93 -1.70 8.31 -4.70
CA SER A 93 -1.89 9.67 -5.20
C SER A 93 -0.55 10.36 -5.45
N VAL A 94 -0.59 11.49 -6.15
CA VAL A 94 0.56 12.39 -6.26
C VAL A 94 0.25 13.62 -5.41
N LYS A 95 1.16 13.95 -4.49
CA LYS A 95 1.14 15.19 -3.74
C LYS A 95 1.80 16.28 -4.57
N GLN A 96 1.04 17.34 -4.82
CA GLN A 96 1.54 18.62 -5.31
C GLN A 96 1.90 19.50 -4.11
#